data_AF-A0A1S8YIH9-F1
#
_entry.id   AF-A0A1S8YIH9-F1
#
_cell.length_a   1.000
_cell.length_b   1.000
_cell.length_c   1.000
_cell.angle_alpha   90.00
_cell.angle_beta   90.00
_cell.angle_gamma   90.00
#
_symmetry.space_group_name_H-M   'P 1'
#
loop_
_entity.id
_entity.type
_entity.pdbx_description
1 polymer ?
#
loop_
_entity_poly.entity_id
_entity_poly.type
_entity_poly.pdbx_seq_one_letter_code
_entity_poly.pdbx_strand_id
1 'polypeptide(L)'
;MDLQQLGRRICILGPSNSGKSTLAQAIGDKLQLDVIHLDRLYHYPATRWQARPPAEFSALHQAAIDRDSWVIDGNYSRLLAPRLQRASGFILLNVSPSVSLLRYFRRTWSQQRIGGLDIARDRISWEMIRYITGTAPAKQQALAEVIAAQPQAKVMISSCAGLKHYYQHWALSFPTSGASSQAR
;
A
#
# COMPACT_ATOMS: atom_id res chain seq x y z
N MET A 1 -0.12 16.91 -10.81
CA MET A 1 0.88 15.97 -11.37
C MET A 1 0.12 14.83 -11.99
N ASP A 2 0.34 14.58 -13.27
CA ASP A 2 -0.35 13.51 -13.98
C ASP A 2 0.20 12.14 -13.59
N LEU A 3 -0.65 11.11 -13.64
CA LEU A 3 -0.29 9.76 -13.25
C LEU A 3 0.88 9.20 -14.06
N GLN A 4 0.97 9.54 -15.36
CA GLN A 4 2.05 9.08 -16.23
C GLN A 4 3.44 9.58 -15.83
N GLN A 5 3.51 10.74 -15.15
CA GLN A 5 4.78 11.33 -14.70
C GLN A 5 5.42 10.51 -13.57
N LEU A 6 4.66 9.65 -12.89
CA LEU A 6 5.17 8.71 -11.89
C LEU A 6 5.89 7.50 -12.52
N GLY A 7 5.82 7.34 -13.84
CA GLY A 7 6.43 6.23 -14.57
C GLY A 7 5.72 4.89 -14.36
N ARG A 8 6.47 3.80 -14.47
CA ARG A 8 5.93 2.42 -14.46
C ARG A 8 6.34 1.57 -13.26
N ARG A 9 7.13 2.11 -12.32
CA ARG A 9 7.57 1.46 -11.07
C ARG A 9 7.14 2.33 -9.90
N ILE A 10 5.86 2.25 -9.57
CA ILE A 10 5.20 3.17 -8.63
C ILE A 10 5.18 2.54 -7.24
N CYS A 11 5.73 3.25 -6.25
CA CYS A 11 5.69 2.80 -4.86
C CYS A 11 4.66 3.61 -4.06
N ILE A 12 3.68 2.91 -3.47
CA ILE A 12 2.61 3.51 -2.66
C ILE A 12 2.87 3.23 -1.18
N LEU A 13 3.06 4.30 -0.42
CA LEU A 13 3.50 4.30 0.96
C LEU A 13 2.46 4.98 1.85
N GLY A 14 2.50 4.71 3.16
CA GLY A 14 1.56 5.28 4.12
C GLY A 14 1.07 4.28 5.17
N PRO A 15 0.33 4.75 6.18
CA PRO A 15 -0.05 3.93 7.32
C PRO A 15 -1.05 2.85 6.96
N SER A 16 -1.23 1.89 7.87
CA SER A 16 -2.30 0.92 7.79
C SER A 16 -3.66 1.63 7.62
N ASN A 17 -4.57 1.02 6.85
CA ASN A 17 -5.93 1.53 6.60
C ASN A 17 -6.03 2.89 5.87
N SER A 18 -4.94 3.38 5.25
CA SER A 18 -4.98 4.61 4.45
C SER A 18 -5.61 4.47 3.06
N GLY A 19 -5.85 3.24 2.61
CA GLY A 19 -6.40 2.95 1.28
C GLY A 19 -5.35 2.66 0.20
N LYS A 20 -4.09 2.41 0.58
CA LYS A 20 -3.00 2.12 -0.36
C LYS A 20 -3.33 0.98 -1.30
N SER A 21 -3.78 -0.17 -0.78
CA SER A 21 -4.03 -1.36 -1.60
C SER A 21 -5.16 -1.14 -2.60
N THR A 22 -6.20 -0.38 -2.21
CA THR A 22 -7.27 0.05 -3.12
C THR A 22 -6.75 1.00 -4.21
N LEU A 23 -5.94 1.99 -3.83
CA LEU A 23 -5.32 2.91 -4.78
C LEU A 23 -4.34 2.19 -5.72
N ALA A 24 -3.57 1.24 -5.20
CA ALA A 24 -2.63 0.42 -5.95
C ALA A 24 -3.36 -0.39 -7.00
N GLN A 25 -4.48 -1.01 -6.63
CA GLN A 25 -5.34 -1.73 -7.57
C GLN A 25 -5.88 -0.80 -8.66
N ALA A 26 -6.48 0.34 -8.27
CA ALA A 26 -7.04 1.29 -9.23
C ALA A 26 -5.98 1.83 -10.22
N ILE A 27 -4.76 2.10 -9.76
CA ILE A 27 -3.65 2.53 -10.62
C ILE A 27 -3.17 1.38 -11.50
N GLY A 28 -3.06 0.17 -10.95
CA GLY A 28 -2.70 -1.03 -11.70
C GLY A 28 -3.66 -1.30 -12.85
N ASP A 29 -4.96 -1.24 -12.59
CA ASP A 29 -6.01 -1.40 -13.60
C ASP A 29 -5.92 -0.29 -14.66
N LYS A 30 -5.69 0.97 -14.24
CA LYS A 30 -5.60 2.12 -15.15
C LYS A 30 -4.38 2.07 -16.06
N LEU A 31 -3.22 1.69 -15.53
CA LEU A 31 -1.94 1.69 -16.24
C LEU A 31 -1.57 0.32 -16.81
N GLN A 32 -2.40 -0.71 -16.58
CA GLN A 32 -2.15 -2.11 -16.92
C GLN A 32 -0.80 -2.57 -16.35
N LEU A 33 -0.65 -2.41 -15.03
CA LEU A 33 0.55 -2.77 -14.27
C LEU A 33 0.24 -3.85 -13.24
N ASP A 34 1.21 -4.75 -13.03
CA ASP A 34 1.17 -5.72 -11.94
C ASP A 34 1.08 -5.01 -10.59
N VAL A 35 0.07 -5.38 -9.81
CA VAL A 35 -0.14 -4.86 -8.46
C VAL A 35 0.42 -5.85 -7.45
N ILE A 36 1.35 -5.37 -6.63
CA ILE A 36 2.08 -6.19 -5.68
C ILE A 36 1.83 -5.63 -4.28
N HIS A 37 1.01 -6.37 -3.52
CA HIS A 37 0.75 -6.08 -2.12
C HIS A 37 1.83 -6.72 -1.26
N LEU A 38 2.65 -5.93 -0.57
CA LEU A 38 3.74 -6.46 0.26
C LEU A 38 3.24 -7.35 1.40
N ASP A 39 2.03 -7.10 1.90
CA ASP A 39 1.36 -7.95 2.88
C ASP A 39 1.21 -9.40 2.38
N ARG A 40 0.97 -9.61 1.08
CA ARG A 40 0.86 -10.94 0.45
C ARG A 40 2.22 -11.62 0.25
N LEU A 41 3.30 -10.85 0.13
CA LEU A 41 4.66 -11.39 0.07
C LEU A 41 5.17 -11.74 1.47
N TYR A 42 4.85 -10.92 2.47
CA TYR A 42 5.36 -11.10 3.83
C TYR A 42 4.72 -12.27 4.57
N HIS A 43 3.49 -12.63 4.23
CA HIS A 43 2.76 -13.71 4.90
C HIS A 43 2.53 -14.90 3.96
N TYR A 44 2.34 -16.09 4.53
CA TYR A 44 1.94 -17.26 3.77
C TYR A 44 0.47 -17.15 3.31
N PRO A 45 0.15 -17.50 2.05
CA PRO A 45 -1.22 -17.54 1.57
C PRO A 45 -2.05 -18.54 2.37
N ALA A 46 -3.37 -18.33 2.44
CA ALA A 46 -4.30 -19.20 3.17
C ALA A 46 -3.96 -19.43 4.66
N THR A 47 -3.15 -18.56 5.28
CA THR A 47 -2.86 -18.59 6.72
C THR A 47 -3.51 -17.42 7.45
N ARG A 48 -3.57 -17.50 8.79
CA ARG A 48 -3.97 -16.39 9.65
C ARG A 48 -2.82 -15.39 9.85
N TRP A 49 -2.36 -14.77 8.76
CA TRP A 49 -1.25 -13.81 8.79
C TRP A 49 0.05 -14.41 9.35
N GLN A 50 0.37 -15.65 8.97
CA GLN A 50 1.65 -16.25 9.37
C GLN A 50 2.79 -15.60 8.59
N ALA A 51 3.70 -14.93 9.30
CA ALA A 51 4.85 -14.27 8.70
C ALA A 51 5.85 -15.28 8.12
N ARG A 52 6.43 -14.95 6.97
CA ARG A 52 7.55 -15.69 6.38
C ARG A 52 8.87 -15.35 7.07
N PRO A 53 9.86 -16.26 7.03
CA PRO A 53 11.23 -15.94 7.40
C PRO A 53 11.76 -14.69 6.65
N PRO A 54 12.61 -13.86 7.30
CA PRO A 54 13.14 -12.64 6.68
C PRO A 54 13.84 -12.86 5.34
N ALA A 55 14.59 -13.96 5.19
CA ALA A 55 15.30 -14.29 3.96
C ALA A 55 14.33 -14.58 2.80
N GLU A 56 13.27 -15.35 3.06
CA GLU A 56 12.25 -15.68 2.07
C GLU A 56 11.48 -14.42 1.62
N PHE A 57 11.07 -13.58 2.57
CA PHE A 57 10.44 -12.30 2.24
C PHE A 57 11.36 -11.40 1.41
N SER A 58 12.65 -11.35 1.75
CA SER A 58 13.63 -10.54 1.01
C SER A 58 13.81 -11.02 -0.42
N ALA A 59 13.87 -12.34 -0.64
CA ALA A 59 13.96 -12.93 -1.97
C ALA A 59 12.71 -12.65 -2.82
N LEU A 60 11.51 -12.84 -2.26
CA LEU A 60 10.25 -12.55 -2.95
C LEU A 60 10.11 -11.05 -3.29
N HIS A 61 10.51 -10.19 -2.36
CA HIS A 61 10.53 -8.75 -2.57
C HIS A 61 11.51 -8.35 -3.67
N GLN A 62 12.72 -8.90 -3.67
CA GLN A 62 13.73 -8.63 -4.68
C GLN A 62 13.22 -9.02 -6.08
N ALA A 63 12.68 -10.23 -6.21
CA ALA A 63 12.07 -10.71 -7.45
C ALA A 63 10.89 -9.83 -7.93
N ALA A 64 10.13 -9.24 -7.00
CA ALA A 64 9.05 -8.31 -7.32
C ALA A 64 9.58 -6.98 -7.87
N ILE A 65 10.61 -6.39 -7.26
CA ILE A 65 11.13 -5.08 -7.69
C ILE A 65 11.97 -5.15 -8.95
N ASP A 66 12.54 -6.32 -9.26
CA ASP A 66 13.37 -6.55 -10.44
C ASP A 66 12.59 -6.57 -11.76
N ARG A 67 11.26 -6.69 -11.70
CA ARG A 67 10.39 -6.53 -12.88
C ARG A 67 10.50 -5.12 -13.48
N ASP A 68 10.24 -5.02 -14.77
CA ASP A 68 10.34 -3.75 -15.51
C ASP A 68 9.26 -2.74 -15.12
N SER A 69 8.09 -3.22 -14.69
CA SER A 69 6.97 -2.40 -14.29
C SER A 69 6.12 -3.03 -13.18
N TRP A 70 5.68 -2.22 -12.22
CA TRP A 70 4.89 -2.64 -11.07
C TRP A 70 4.26 -1.45 -10.34
N VAL A 71 3.19 -1.73 -9.60
CA VAL A 71 2.67 -0.88 -8.52
C VAL A 71 2.80 -1.66 -7.23
N ILE A 72 3.70 -1.23 -6.34
CA ILE A 72 3.95 -1.90 -5.06
C ILE A 72 3.36 -1.06 -3.93
N ASP A 73 2.54 -1.65 -3.06
CA ASP A 73 2.10 -1.00 -1.82
C ASP A 73 2.50 -1.75 -0.54
N GLY A 74 2.78 -0.96 0.49
CA GLY A 74 3.03 -1.44 1.86
C GLY A 74 4.11 -0.62 2.56
N ASN A 75 4.29 -0.83 3.87
CA ASN A 75 5.07 0.07 4.72
C ASN A 75 6.25 -0.62 5.43
N TYR A 76 6.83 -1.65 4.80
CA TYR A 76 7.93 -2.44 5.38
C TYR A 76 9.26 -1.70 5.26
N SER A 77 9.73 -1.09 6.35
CA SER A 77 10.95 -0.27 6.36
C SER A 77 12.23 -1.04 6.02
N ARG A 78 12.33 -2.31 6.45
CA ARG A 78 13.52 -3.17 6.23
C ARG A 78 13.94 -3.26 4.76
N LEU A 79 12.97 -3.31 3.86
CA LEU A 79 13.19 -3.45 2.41
C LEU A 79 12.76 -2.18 1.65
N LEU A 80 12.81 -1.03 2.31
CA LEU A 80 12.46 0.24 1.70
C LEU A 80 13.54 0.72 0.74
N ALA A 81 14.80 0.74 1.17
CA ALA A 81 15.94 1.23 0.37
C ALA A 81 16.00 0.65 -1.07
N PRO A 82 15.96 -0.68 -1.29
CA PRO A 82 15.99 -1.23 -2.65
C PRO A 82 14.76 -0.85 -3.48
N ARG A 83 13.58 -0.65 -2.87
CA ARG A 83 12.41 -0.11 -3.58
C ARG A 83 12.62 1.33 -4.01
N LEU A 84 13.17 2.17 -3.13
CA LEU A 84 13.41 3.58 -3.44
C LEU A 84 14.36 3.73 -4.62
N GLN A 85 15.38 2.87 -4.71
CA GLN A 85 16.35 2.88 -5.80
C GLN A 85 15.73 2.52 -7.16
N ARG A 86 14.82 1.53 -7.22
CA ARG A 86 14.19 1.12 -8.49
C ARG A 86 12.92 1.90 -8.85
N ALA A 87 12.25 2.52 -7.89
CA ALA A 87 11.00 3.23 -8.14
C ALA A 87 11.21 4.41 -9.10
N SER A 88 10.29 4.56 -10.04
CA SER A 88 10.19 5.74 -10.91
C SER A 88 9.37 6.86 -10.28
N GLY A 89 8.50 6.52 -9.34
CA GLY A 89 7.67 7.51 -8.66
C GLY A 89 7.06 7.00 -7.35
N PHE A 90 6.68 7.95 -6.51
CA PHE A 90 6.17 7.69 -5.17
C PHE A 90 4.79 8.30 -4.96
N ILE A 91 3.91 7.57 -4.28
CA ILE A 91 2.66 8.11 -3.76
C ILE A 91 2.64 7.87 -2.25
N LEU A 92 2.62 8.95 -1.48
CA LEU A 92 2.55 8.87 -0.03
C LEU A 92 1.14 9.25 0.45
N LEU A 93 0.44 8.29 1.04
CA LEU A 93 -0.81 8.54 1.75
C LEU A 93 -0.51 8.90 3.20
N ASN A 94 -0.88 10.11 3.61
CA ASN A 94 -0.81 10.59 4.98
C ASN A 94 -2.24 10.81 5.49
N VAL A 95 -2.83 9.79 6.11
CA VAL A 95 -4.18 9.91 6.70
C VAL A 95 -4.05 10.13 8.20
N SER A 96 -4.93 10.96 8.75
CA SER A 96 -4.93 11.18 10.20
C SER A 96 -5.17 9.87 10.97
N PRO A 97 -4.58 9.70 12.17
CA PRO A 97 -4.80 8.52 12.99
C PRO A 97 -6.28 8.21 13.23
N SER A 98 -7.10 9.24 13.44
CA SER A 98 -8.55 9.11 13.64
C SER A 98 -9.25 8.50 12.42
N VAL A 99 -8.86 8.91 11.20
CA VAL A 99 -9.40 8.34 9.96
C VAL A 99 -8.92 6.90 9.77
N SER A 100 -7.63 6.62 10.03
CA SER A 100 -7.08 5.26 9.96
C SER A 100 -7.80 4.33 10.92
N LEU A 101 -8.08 4.79 12.15
CA LEU A 101 -8.77 4.05 13.19
C LEU A 101 -10.24 3.81 12.83
N LEU A 102 -10.97 4.83 12.36
CA LEU A 102 -12.34 4.67 11.89
C LEU A 102 -12.44 3.64 10.75
N ARG A 103 -11.52 3.71 9.79
CA ARG A 103 -11.46 2.75 8.68
C ARG A 103 -11.09 1.35 9.16
N TYR A 104 -10.23 1.23 10.16
CA TYR A 104 -9.88 -0.05 10.79
C TYR A 104 -11.12 -0.74 11.39
N PHE A 105 -11.91 0.00 12.18
CA PHE A 105 -13.15 -0.50 12.77
C PHE A 105 -14.16 -0.91 11.69
N ARG A 106 -14.41 -0.03 10.71
CA ARG A 106 -15.32 -0.32 9.58
C ARG A 106 -14.89 -1.56 8.80
N ARG A 107 -13.60 -1.71 8.50
CA ARG A 107 -13.05 -2.87 7.77
C ARG A 107 -13.21 -4.16 8.55
N THR A 108 -12.98 -4.11 9.87
CA THR A 108 -13.14 -5.29 10.73
C THR A 108 -14.59 -5.78 10.73
N TRP A 109 -15.54 -4.85 10.61
CA TRP A 109 -16.96 -5.16 10.51
C TRP A 109 -17.38 -5.68 9.12
N SER A 110 -16.85 -5.11 8.03
CA SER A 110 -17.26 -5.45 6.66
C SER A 110 -16.52 -6.63 6.03
N GLN A 111 -15.43 -7.11 6.64
CA GLN A 111 -14.62 -8.29 6.23
C GLN A 111 -14.03 -8.30 4.81
N GLN A 112 -14.24 -7.26 3.99
CA GLN A 112 -13.64 -7.16 2.65
C GLN A 112 -12.30 -6.41 2.69
N ARG A 113 -11.21 -7.06 2.24
CA ARG A 113 -9.86 -6.45 2.14
C ARG A 113 -9.17 -6.77 0.82
N ILE A 114 -9.03 -5.77 -0.04
CA ILE A 114 -8.10 -5.81 -1.18
C ILE A 114 -6.68 -5.94 -0.64
N GLY A 115 -5.89 -6.88 -1.19
CA GLY A 115 -4.56 -7.21 -0.69
C GLY A 115 -4.55 -8.02 0.61
N GLY A 116 -5.71 -8.43 1.13
CA GLY A 116 -5.83 -9.35 2.27
C GLY A 116 -5.54 -10.80 1.89
N LEU A 117 -5.43 -11.65 2.92
CA LEU A 117 -5.39 -13.11 2.82
C LEU A 117 -6.80 -13.66 3.01
N ASP A 118 -7.23 -14.61 2.16
CA ASP A 118 -8.63 -15.04 2.04
C ASP A 118 -9.25 -15.69 3.29
N ILE A 119 -8.43 -16.12 4.25
CA ILE A 119 -8.89 -16.91 5.43
C ILE A 119 -8.77 -16.11 6.74
N ALA A 120 -8.15 -14.94 6.72
CA ALA A 120 -7.81 -14.22 7.94
C ALA A 120 -8.87 -13.18 8.33
N ARG A 121 -9.62 -13.46 9.40
CA ARG A 121 -10.48 -12.45 10.04
C ARG A 121 -9.62 -11.48 10.84
N ASP A 122 -9.65 -10.20 10.47
CA ASP A 122 -9.06 -9.14 11.28
C ASP A 122 -9.82 -9.08 12.63
N ARG A 123 -9.10 -9.16 13.75
CA ARG A 123 -9.64 -8.89 15.09
C ARG A 123 -9.14 -7.52 15.54
N ILE A 124 -10.02 -6.73 16.15
CA ILE A 124 -9.61 -5.49 16.81
C ILE A 124 -8.64 -5.88 17.92
N SER A 125 -7.41 -5.38 17.86
CA SER A 125 -6.39 -5.57 18.89
C SER A 125 -6.05 -4.21 19.49
N TRP A 126 -5.99 -4.15 20.81
CA TRP A 126 -5.51 -2.99 21.55
C TRP A 126 -4.10 -2.58 21.11
N GLU A 127 -3.26 -3.53 20.73
CA GLU A 127 -1.92 -3.25 20.21
C GLU A 127 -1.97 -2.47 18.90
N MET A 128 -2.89 -2.83 18.00
CA MET A 128 -3.09 -2.12 16.73
C MET A 128 -3.64 -0.71 16.96
N ILE A 129 -4.57 -0.54 17.91
CA ILE A 129 -5.09 0.78 18.28
C ILE A 129 -3.96 1.65 18.82
N ARG A 130 -3.19 1.14 19.79
CA ARG A 130 -2.06 1.85 20.41
C ARG A 130 -0.96 2.17 19.40
N TYR A 131 -0.73 1.28 18.43
CA TYR A 131 0.19 1.53 17.32
C TYR A 131 -0.30 2.67 16.42
N ILE A 132 -1.57 2.67 16.02
CA ILE A 132 -2.17 3.70 15.15
C ILE A 132 -2.12 5.08 15.82
N THR A 133 -2.46 5.15 17.11
CA THR A 133 -2.54 6.44 17.83
C THR A 133 -1.20 6.92 18.39
N GLY A 134 -0.26 6.02 18.68
CA GLY A 134 1.02 6.35 19.31
C GLY A 134 2.21 6.37 18.34
N THR A 135 2.58 5.20 17.80
CA THR A 135 3.84 5.03 17.05
C THR A 135 3.74 5.41 15.57
N ALA A 136 2.57 5.22 14.96
CA ALA A 136 2.39 5.45 13.53
C ALA A 136 2.64 6.90 13.07
N PRO A 137 2.27 7.97 13.82
CA PRO A 137 2.51 9.35 13.40
C PRO A 137 4.00 9.69 13.20
N ALA A 138 4.85 9.38 14.18
CA ALA A 138 6.29 9.65 14.08
C ALA A 138 6.94 8.86 12.92
N LYS A 139 6.54 7.59 12.74
CA LYS A 139 7.00 6.78 11.60
C LYS A 139 6.55 7.34 10.25
N GLN A 140 5.35 7.90 10.17
CA GLN A 140 4.85 8.54 8.96
C GLN A 140 5.63 9.81 8.63
N GLN A 141 5.98 10.61 9.64
CA GLN A 141 6.80 11.81 9.45
C GLN A 141 8.20 11.46 8.93
N ALA A 142 8.88 10.51 9.58
CA ALA A 142 10.19 10.04 9.11
C ALA A 142 10.14 9.48 7.68
N LEU A 143 9.08 8.74 7.32
CA LEU A 143 8.89 8.27 5.96
C LEU A 143 8.66 9.40 4.97
N ALA A 144 7.89 10.42 5.35
CA ALA A 144 7.65 11.59 4.51
C ALA A 144 8.95 12.35 4.20
N GLU A 145 9.83 12.50 5.19
CA GLU A 145 11.15 13.11 5.01
C GLU A 145 12.03 12.30 4.04
N VAL A 146 12.08 10.98 4.21
CA VAL A 146 12.83 10.07 3.31
C VAL A 146 12.33 10.18 1.87
N ILE A 147 11.01 10.24 1.66
CA ILE A 147 10.42 10.35 0.31
C ILE A 147 10.57 11.76 -0.27
N ALA A 148 10.48 12.79 0.56
CA ALA A 148 10.74 14.16 0.14
C ALA A 148 12.17 14.32 -0.41
N ALA A 149 13.15 13.65 0.20
CA ALA A 149 14.54 13.64 -0.23
C ALA A 149 14.82 12.87 -1.53
N GLN A 150 13.91 12.03 -2.01
CA GLN A 150 14.13 11.26 -3.25
C GLN A 150 14.04 12.17 -4.49
N PRO A 151 14.91 12.07 -5.50
CA PRO A 151 14.83 12.93 -6.70
C PRO A 151 13.64 12.62 -7.61
N GLN A 152 13.06 11.43 -7.53
CA GLN A 152 11.98 10.97 -8.42
C GLN A 152 10.66 11.71 -8.18
N ALA A 153 9.75 11.60 -9.16
CA ALA A 153 8.41 12.16 -9.09
C ALA A 153 7.65 11.64 -7.87
N LYS A 154 6.94 12.53 -7.17
CA LYS A 154 6.28 12.18 -5.90
C LYS A 154 4.96 12.93 -5.73
N VAL A 155 3.97 12.26 -5.16
CA VAL A 155 2.67 12.82 -4.82
C VAL A 155 2.37 12.54 -3.36
N MET A 156 2.08 13.59 -2.59
CA MET A 156 1.68 13.48 -1.19
C MET A 156 0.18 13.74 -1.07
N ILE A 157 -0.56 12.77 -0.54
CA ILE A 157 -2.01 12.84 -0.35
C ILE A 157 -2.29 12.83 1.15
N SER A 158 -2.59 13.99 1.71
CA SER A 158 -2.73 14.20 3.16
C SER A 158 -4.17 14.17 3.69
N SER A 159 -5.16 13.94 2.83
CA SER A 159 -6.57 13.97 3.23
C SER A 159 -7.46 13.10 2.36
N CYS A 160 -8.65 12.76 2.86
CA CYS A 160 -9.68 12.08 2.09
C CYS A 160 -10.12 12.90 0.87
N ALA A 161 -10.21 14.22 1.01
CA ALA A 161 -10.54 15.13 -0.08
C ALA A 161 -9.44 15.13 -1.15
N GLY A 162 -8.17 15.17 -0.74
CA GLY A 162 -7.04 15.03 -1.65
C GLY A 162 -7.03 13.67 -2.37
N LEU A 163 -7.35 12.59 -1.66
CA LEU A 163 -7.46 11.26 -2.29
C LEU A 163 -8.58 11.25 -3.33
N LYS A 164 -9.77 11.79 -3.00
CA LYS A 164 -10.89 11.90 -3.94
C LYS A 164 -10.54 12.77 -5.15
N HIS A 165 -9.84 13.88 -4.92
CA HIS A 165 -9.35 14.75 -5.97
C HIS A 165 -8.43 13.99 -6.93
N TYR A 166 -7.46 13.21 -6.44
CA TYR A 166 -6.58 12.42 -7.29
C TYR A 166 -7.30 11.28 -8.02
N TYR A 167 -8.31 10.64 -7.40
CA TYR A 167 -9.16 9.69 -8.12
C TYR A 167 -9.87 10.34 -9.31
N GLN A 168 -10.40 11.55 -9.13
CA GLN A 168 -11.05 12.29 -10.21
C GLN A 168 -10.04 12.77 -11.26
N HIS A 169 -8.94 13.38 -10.82
CA HIS A 169 -7.90 13.95 -11.68
C HIS A 169 -7.23 12.88 -12.55
N TRP A 170 -6.99 11.69 -12.01
CA TRP A 170 -6.41 10.56 -12.76
C TRP A 170 -7.46 9.67 -13.43
N ALA A 171 -8.74 10.02 -13.32
CA ALA A 171 -9.87 9.24 -13.82
C ALA A 171 -9.78 7.75 -13.43
N LEU A 172 -9.59 7.50 -12.13
CA LEU A 172 -9.54 6.18 -11.53
C LEU A 172 -10.94 5.73 -11.13
N SER A 173 -11.23 4.45 -11.39
CA SER A 173 -12.41 3.77 -10.86
C SER A 173 -12.08 3.13 -9.52
N PHE A 174 -13.05 3.09 -8.60
CA PHE A 174 -12.91 2.26 -7.42
C PHE A 174 -12.93 0.78 -7.85
N PRO A 175 -11.99 -0.06 -7.37
CA PRO A 175 -12.02 -1.47 -7.66
C PRO A 175 -13.34 -2.07 -7.16
N THR A 176 -14.08 -2.72 -8.04
CA THR A 176 -15.24 -3.51 -7.64
C THR A 176 -14.72 -4.74 -6.88
N SER A 177 -15.27 -5.00 -5.68
CA SER A 177 -14.97 -6.23 -4.95
C SER A 177 -15.63 -7.42 -5.66
N GLY A 178 -14.98 -7.93 -6.71
CA GLY A 178 -15.52 -9.02 -7.51
C GLY A 178 -14.44 -9.73 -8.31
N ALA A 179 -14.24 -11.00 -7.98
CA ALA A 179 -13.52 -12.03 -8.72
C ALA A 179 -12.04 -11.76 -9.04
N SER A 180 -11.18 -12.33 -8.21
CA SER A 180 -9.89 -12.85 -8.64
C SER A 180 -10.06 -13.69 -9.92
N SER A 181 -9.87 -13.07 -11.07
CA SER A 181 -9.58 -13.74 -12.33
C SER A 181 -8.21 -14.39 -12.22
N GLN A 182 -8.16 -15.58 -11.61
CA GLN A 182 -7.14 -16.55 -11.98
C GLN A 182 -7.50 -17.01 -13.40
N ALA A 183 -6.82 -16.41 -14.38
CA ALA A 183 -6.81 -16.89 -15.75
C ALA A 183 -5.41 -16.66 -16.33
N ARG A 184 -4.50 -17.61 -16.06
CA ARG A 184 -3.68 -18.36 -17.02
C ARG A 184 -2.47 -18.97 -16.32
#